data_AF-A0A1Q5UCR3-F1
#
_entry.id   AF-A0A1Q5UCR3-F1
#
_cell.length_a   1.000
_cell.length_b   1.000
_cell.length_c   1.000
_cell.angle_alpha   90.00
_cell.angle_beta   90.00
_cell.angle_gamma   90.00
#
_symmetry.space_group_name_H-M   'P 1'
#
loop_
_entity.id
_entity.type
_entity.pdbx_description
1 polymer ?
#
loop_
_entity_poly.entity_id
_entity_poly.type
_entity_poly.pdbx_seq_one_letter_code
_entity_poly.pdbx_strand_id
1 'polypeptide(L)'
;MTAMGSWGLTPLCWAAHKGDVPMAVLLLQNGGENINARSSDSRRWTPLSFAAAKGSEDMVRLLLADERVDVETKDSAGLSPSFVAAFKGHLAVVKLLLETGQVNANSEGPHSRTLFSWAAGKGDAVVVAMLLATGSVEVNPRDRQFGRTALAWASLYRQETVVPLLVGTKQIDLNARDCTDRTLLHLAAWKGHAAVVELLLQSSRVDVQPKDSKA
;
A
#
# COMPACT_ATOMS: atom_id res chain seq x y z
N MET A 1 35.46 19.75 -3.08
CA MET A 1 34.81 18.81 -2.14
C MET A 1 33.44 19.39 -1.80
N THR A 2 32.42 19.08 -2.59
CA THR A 2 31.07 19.64 -2.43
C THR A 2 30.37 18.92 -1.29
N ALA A 3 29.85 19.69 -0.34
CA ALA A 3 29.09 19.21 0.80
C ALA A 3 27.96 18.27 0.34
N MET A 4 28.01 17.00 0.75
CA MET A 4 26.86 16.12 0.69
C MET A 4 25.73 16.80 1.48
N GLY A 5 24.62 17.11 0.82
CA GLY A 5 23.50 17.83 1.40
C GLY A 5 23.11 17.26 2.76
N SER A 6 22.93 18.12 3.76
CA SER A 6 22.48 17.70 5.08
C SER A 6 21.01 17.27 5.00
N TRP A 7 20.78 15.96 4.82
CA TRP A 7 19.45 15.32 4.81
C TRP A 7 18.68 15.40 6.15
N GLY A 8 19.25 16.10 7.15
CA GLY A 8 18.73 16.26 8.52
C GLY A 8 18.22 14.96 9.12
N LEU A 9 19.00 13.90 8.94
CA LEU A 9 18.73 12.60 9.52
C LEU A 9 19.23 12.58 10.96
N THR A 10 18.40 12.09 11.88
CA THR A 10 18.87 11.74 13.21
C THR A 10 19.84 10.55 13.14
N PRO A 11 20.69 10.35 14.15
CA PRO A 11 21.50 9.14 14.28
C PRO A 11 20.66 7.85 14.11
N LEU A 12 19.46 7.82 14.71
CA LEU A 12 18.56 6.66 14.57
C LEU A 12 18.06 6.47 13.14
N CYS A 13 17.76 7.55 12.39
CA CYS A 13 17.44 7.45 10.96
C CYS A 13 18.60 6.86 10.14
N TRP A 14 19.85 7.22 10.46
CA TRP A 14 21.02 6.64 9.81
C TRP A 14 21.19 5.15 10.11
N ALA A 15 21.02 4.75 11.37
CA ALA A 15 21.07 3.34 11.78
C ALA A 15 19.97 2.54 11.06
N ALA A 16 18.74 3.03 11.05
CA ALA A 16 17.63 2.41 10.34
C ALA A 16 17.85 2.34 8.82
N HIS A 17 18.40 3.39 8.21
CA HIS A 17 18.72 3.39 6.78
C HIS A 17 19.79 2.36 6.40
N LYS A 18 20.78 2.15 7.28
CA LYS A 18 21.82 1.14 7.09
C LYS A 18 21.39 -0.27 7.50
N GLY A 19 20.33 -0.41 8.29
CA GLY A 19 19.94 -1.66 8.94
C GLY A 19 20.88 -2.05 10.09
N ASP A 20 21.56 -1.08 10.71
CA ASP A 20 22.51 -1.31 11.81
C ASP A 20 21.77 -1.45 13.14
N VAL A 21 21.24 -2.65 13.38
CA VAL A 21 20.44 -3.00 14.58
C VAL A 21 21.24 -2.76 15.87
N PRO A 22 22.50 -3.19 16.03
CA PRO A 22 23.27 -2.92 17.24
C PRO A 22 23.40 -1.42 17.55
N MET A 23 23.66 -0.60 16.52
CA MET A 23 23.72 0.85 16.70
C MET A 23 22.36 1.44 17.11
N ALA A 24 21.27 0.98 16.49
CA ALA A 24 19.93 1.42 16.86
C ALA A 24 19.59 1.05 18.32
N VAL A 25 19.97 -0.14 18.80
CA VAL A 25 19.80 -0.54 20.21
C VAL A 25 20.52 0.44 21.14
N LEU A 26 21.79 0.75 20.86
CA LEU A 26 22.58 1.69 21.67
C LEU A 26 21.94 3.09 21.71
N LEU A 27 21.44 3.58 20.57
CA LEU A 27 20.78 4.88 20.46
C LEU A 27 19.45 4.91 21.21
N LEU A 28 18.67 3.84 21.17
CA LEU A 28 17.39 3.74 21.87
C LEU A 28 17.54 3.62 23.40
N GLN A 29 18.60 2.96 23.87
CA GLN A 29 18.88 2.78 25.31
C GLN A 29 19.45 4.04 25.97
N ASN A 30 20.31 4.78 25.26
CA ASN A 30 21.04 5.91 25.83
C ASN A 30 20.53 7.28 25.36
N GLY A 31 19.60 7.32 24.41
CA GLY A 31 19.13 8.55 23.79
C GLY A 31 17.74 8.98 24.26
N GLY A 32 17.60 10.24 24.66
CA GLY A 32 16.30 10.95 24.67
C GLY A 32 15.81 11.34 23.27
N GLU A 33 16.26 10.63 22.22
CA GLU A 33 15.90 10.94 20.84
C GLU A 33 14.42 10.64 20.59
N ASN A 34 13.79 11.49 19.78
CA ASN A 34 12.46 11.23 19.29
C ASN A 34 12.51 10.08 18.28
N ILE A 35 12.00 8.91 18.67
CA ILE A 35 11.95 7.69 17.83
C ILE A 35 11.15 7.89 16.53
N ASN A 36 10.25 8.88 16.51
CA ASN A 36 9.44 9.27 15.35
C ASN A 36 10.02 10.49 14.62
N ALA A 37 11.28 10.86 14.89
CA ALA A 37 11.93 12.00 14.24
C ALA A 37 11.90 11.84 12.73
N ARG A 38 11.48 12.91 12.04
CA ARG A 38 11.36 12.92 10.59
C ARG A 38 12.62 13.51 9.99
N SER A 39 13.12 12.88 8.93
CA SER A 39 14.18 13.46 8.11
C SER A 39 13.80 14.86 7.63
N SER A 40 14.79 15.73 7.44
CA SER A 40 14.57 17.05 6.85
C SER A 40 14.59 17.03 5.33
N ASP A 41 14.80 15.86 4.72
CA ASP A 41 14.71 15.70 3.27
C ASP A 41 13.26 15.83 2.78
N SER A 42 13.10 15.87 1.46
CA SER A 42 11.78 16.02 0.84
C SER A 42 10.83 14.87 1.15
N ARG A 43 11.31 13.71 1.61
CA ARG A 43 10.50 12.54 1.97
C ARG A 43 9.95 12.63 3.39
N ARG A 44 10.67 13.25 4.31
CA ARG A 44 10.29 13.35 5.73
C ARG A 44 10.00 11.98 6.37
N TRP A 45 10.86 11.01 6.11
CA TRP A 45 10.77 9.63 6.62
C TRP A 45 11.16 9.54 8.10
N THR A 46 10.50 8.63 8.82
CA THR A 46 10.89 8.23 10.19
C THR A 46 11.89 7.06 10.13
N PRO A 47 12.56 6.70 11.24
CA PRO A 47 13.36 5.48 11.31
C PRO A 47 12.58 4.25 10.85
N LEU A 48 11.30 4.14 11.23
CA LEU A 48 10.45 3.02 10.79
C LEU A 48 10.20 3.05 9.27
N SER A 49 9.97 4.22 8.66
CA SER A 49 9.86 4.33 7.20
C SER A 49 11.15 3.89 6.49
N PHE A 50 12.33 4.23 7.04
CA PHE A 50 13.61 3.78 6.50
C PHE A 50 13.79 2.27 6.59
N ALA A 51 13.52 1.68 7.76
CA ALA A 51 13.59 0.24 7.98
C ALA A 51 12.62 -0.51 7.04
N ALA A 52 11.40 0.02 6.91
CA ALA A 52 10.38 -0.51 6.00
C ALA A 52 10.78 -0.43 4.53
N ALA A 53 11.37 0.70 4.09
CA ALA A 53 11.87 0.89 2.74
C ALA A 53 13.07 -0.01 2.38
N LYS A 54 13.82 -0.47 3.39
CA LYS A 54 14.96 -1.38 3.24
C LYS A 54 14.57 -2.85 3.39
N GLY A 55 13.38 -3.14 3.92
CA GLY A 55 12.96 -4.50 4.20
C GLY A 55 13.68 -5.14 5.39
N SER A 56 14.26 -4.34 6.29
CA SER A 56 15.00 -4.86 7.44
C SER A 56 14.03 -5.30 8.54
N GLU A 57 13.67 -6.58 8.55
CA GLU A 57 12.74 -7.17 9.52
C GLU A 57 13.22 -6.97 10.96
N ASP A 58 14.50 -7.19 11.25
CA ASP A 58 15.06 -7.04 12.59
C ASP A 58 14.99 -5.60 13.10
N MET A 59 15.28 -4.63 12.22
CA MET A 59 15.16 -3.21 12.56
C MET A 59 13.70 -2.82 12.80
N VAL A 60 12.78 -3.34 11.98
CA VAL A 60 11.33 -3.12 12.18
C VAL A 60 10.90 -3.71 13.53
N ARG A 61 11.26 -4.95 13.85
CA ARG A 61 10.94 -5.57 15.15
C ARG A 61 11.52 -4.79 16.33
N LEU A 62 12.77 -4.32 16.20
CA LEU A 62 13.40 -3.51 17.24
C LEU A 62 12.62 -2.21 17.49
N LEU A 63 12.27 -1.49 16.42
CA LEU A 63 11.51 -0.24 16.55
C LEU A 63 10.11 -0.50 17.12
N LEU A 64 9.42 -1.52 16.63
CA LEU A 64 8.07 -1.88 17.10
C LEU A 64 8.02 -2.37 18.55
N ALA A 65 9.16 -2.74 19.14
CA ALA A 65 9.24 -3.09 20.57
C ALA A 65 9.12 -1.85 21.49
N ASP A 66 9.25 -0.63 20.95
CA ASP A 66 9.10 0.61 21.70
C ASP A 66 7.69 1.19 21.49
N GLU A 67 6.89 1.24 22.55
CA GLU A 67 5.49 1.70 22.51
C GLU A 67 5.32 3.15 22.04
N ARG A 68 6.41 3.95 22.04
CA ARG A 68 6.38 5.33 21.56
C ARG A 68 6.38 5.42 20.04
N VAL A 69 6.64 4.33 19.32
CA VAL A 69 6.66 4.35 17.84
C VAL A 69 5.27 4.60 17.28
N ASP A 70 5.16 5.62 16.44
CA ASP A 70 3.99 5.85 15.61
C ASP A 70 4.16 5.10 14.28
N VAL A 71 3.47 3.96 14.18
CA VAL A 71 3.52 3.07 13.02
C VAL A 71 2.77 3.61 11.79
N GLU A 72 1.93 4.64 11.97
CA GLU A 72 1.11 5.25 10.90
C GLU A 72 1.66 6.60 10.44
N THR A 73 2.81 7.06 10.95
CA THR A 73 3.39 8.34 10.51
C THR A 73 3.63 8.35 9.00
N LYS A 74 2.81 9.14 8.29
CA LYS A 74 2.88 9.27 6.83
C LYS A 74 4.04 10.15 6.39
N ASP A 75 4.70 9.78 5.30
CA ASP A 75 5.72 10.58 4.65
C ASP A 75 5.13 11.82 3.93
N SER A 76 5.96 12.62 3.26
CA SER A 76 5.49 13.81 2.53
C SER A 76 4.57 13.50 1.34
N ALA A 77 4.60 12.28 0.82
CA ALA A 77 3.70 11.79 -0.21
C ALA A 77 2.40 11.20 0.39
N GLY A 78 2.27 11.17 1.72
CA GLY A 78 1.12 10.55 2.39
C GLY A 78 1.21 9.03 2.50
N LEU A 79 2.40 8.44 2.38
CA LEU A 79 2.62 7.00 2.49
C LEU A 79 3.01 6.62 3.93
N SER A 80 2.29 5.67 4.52
CA SER A 80 2.67 5.06 5.80
C SER A 80 3.86 4.10 5.60
N PRO A 81 4.59 3.72 6.67
CA PRO A 81 5.69 2.75 6.60
C PRO A 81 5.27 1.42 5.96
N SER A 82 4.07 0.90 6.26
CA SER A 82 3.54 -0.33 5.65
C SER A 82 3.32 -0.17 4.15
N PHE A 83 2.84 0.99 3.71
CA PHE A 83 2.69 1.31 2.30
C PHE A 83 4.05 1.37 1.58
N VAL A 84 5.06 1.97 2.22
CA VAL A 84 6.42 2.04 1.68
C VAL A 84 7.04 0.64 1.53
N ALA A 85 6.91 -0.23 2.54
CA ALA A 85 7.37 -1.62 2.46
C ALA A 85 6.71 -2.37 1.30
N ALA A 86 5.39 -2.26 1.16
CA ALA A 86 4.65 -2.91 0.09
C ALA A 86 5.02 -2.35 -1.30
N PHE A 87 5.21 -1.04 -1.42
CA PHE A 87 5.66 -0.39 -2.65
C PHE A 87 7.00 -0.97 -3.13
N LYS A 88 7.89 -1.25 -2.17
CA LYS A 88 9.22 -1.85 -2.39
C LYS A 88 9.21 -3.38 -2.50
N GLY A 89 8.07 -4.04 -2.27
CA GLY A 89 7.94 -5.50 -2.34
C GLY A 89 8.43 -6.24 -1.09
N HIS A 90 8.60 -5.55 0.04
CA HIS A 90 9.07 -6.15 1.30
C HIS A 90 7.91 -6.78 2.08
N LEU A 91 7.43 -7.92 1.56
CA LEU A 91 6.24 -8.60 2.05
C LEU A 91 6.31 -9.03 3.52
N ALA A 92 7.47 -9.52 3.98
CA ALA A 92 7.65 -9.92 5.36
C ALA A 92 7.49 -8.73 6.32
N VAL A 93 8.02 -7.57 5.96
CA VAL A 93 7.81 -6.33 6.74
C VAL A 93 6.35 -5.90 6.75
N VAL A 94 5.63 -6.01 5.62
CA VAL A 94 4.20 -5.70 5.58
C VAL A 94 3.42 -6.60 6.54
N LYS A 95 3.71 -7.91 6.54
CA LYS A 95 3.10 -8.86 7.49
C LYS A 95 3.40 -8.47 8.94
N LEU A 96 4.67 -8.22 9.25
CA LEU A 96 5.08 -7.83 10.60
C LEU A 96 4.38 -6.58 11.09
N LEU A 97 4.27 -5.57 10.23
CA LEU A 97 3.57 -4.33 10.56
C LEU A 97 2.08 -4.58 10.81
N LEU A 98 1.41 -5.39 9.98
CA LEU A 98 -0.01 -5.72 10.16
C LEU A 98 -0.29 -6.60 11.39
N GLU A 99 0.63 -7.50 11.74
CA GLU A 99 0.52 -8.41 12.89
C GLU A 99 0.58 -7.67 14.24
N THR A 100 1.09 -6.43 14.28
CA THR A 100 1.09 -5.61 15.50
C THR A 100 -0.30 -5.23 15.99
N GLY A 101 -1.30 -5.24 15.09
CA GLY A 101 -2.64 -4.69 15.35
C GLY A 101 -2.69 -3.17 15.51
N GLN A 102 -1.55 -2.47 15.47
CA GLN A 102 -1.45 -1.02 15.54
C GLN A 102 -1.58 -0.36 14.16
N VAL A 103 -1.25 -1.11 13.10
CA VAL A 103 -1.32 -0.63 11.71
C VAL A 103 -2.74 -0.79 11.19
N ASN A 104 -3.28 0.31 10.66
CA ASN A 104 -4.55 0.28 9.96
C ASN A 104 -4.32 -0.28 8.55
N ALA A 105 -4.75 -1.52 8.31
CA ALA A 105 -4.66 -2.17 7.00
C ALA A 105 -5.39 -1.40 5.88
N ASN A 106 -6.33 -0.53 6.26
CA ASN A 106 -7.12 0.33 5.38
C ASN A 106 -6.60 1.77 5.33
N SER A 107 -5.40 2.03 5.86
CA SER A 107 -4.79 3.36 5.83
C SER A 107 -4.69 3.87 4.39
N GLU A 108 -5.26 5.06 4.19
CA GLU A 108 -5.31 5.71 2.90
C GLU A 108 -3.96 6.34 2.54
N GLY A 109 -3.42 5.98 1.38
CA GLY A 109 -2.29 6.67 0.77
C GLY A 109 -2.72 7.90 -0.05
N PRO A 110 -1.87 8.37 -0.98
CA PRO A 110 -2.24 9.44 -1.90
C PRO A 110 -3.56 9.18 -2.62
N HIS A 111 -4.36 10.23 -2.80
CA HIS A 111 -5.67 10.16 -3.46
C HIS A 111 -6.70 9.22 -2.80
N SER A 112 -6.55 8.94 -1.50
CA SER A 112 -7.41 7.98 -0.77
C SER A 112 -7.32 6.55 -1.34
N ARG A 113 -6.20 6.20 -1.97
CA ARG A 113 -5.96 4.81 -2.39
C ARG A 113 -5.47 4.00 -1.21
N THR A 114 -6.19 2.94 -0.86
CA THR A 114 -5.69 1.94 0.10
C THR A 114 -4.55 1.13 -0.51
N LEU A 115 -3.75 0.52 0.35
CA LEU A 115 -2.66 -0.37 -0.08
C LEU A 115 -3.19 -1.49 -1.01
N PHE A 116 -4.37 -2.04 -0.68
CA PHE A 116 -5.06 -3.04 -1.48
C PHE A 116 -5.37 -2.55 -2.91
N SER A 117 -5.98 -1.37 -3.03
CA SER A 117 -6.31 -0.79 -4.34
C SER A 117 -5.08 -0.45 -5.18
N TRP A 118 -3.98 -0.11 -4.53
CA TRP A 118 -2.72 0.19 -5.18
C TRP A 118 -2.03 -1.08 -5.69
N ALA A 119 -1.91 -2.10 -4.84
CA ALA A 119 -1.35 -3.40 -5.20
C ALA A 119 -2.12 -4.04 -6.36
N ALA A 120 -3.45 -3.95 -6.31
CA ALA A 120 -4.31 -4.45 -7.38
C ALA A 120 -4.07 -3.74 -8.72
N GLY A 121 -3.94 -2.41 -8.71
CA GLY A 121 -3.65 -1.64 -9.93
C GLY A 121 -2.23 -1.86 -10.48
N LYS A 122 -1.24 -2.14 -9.63
CA LYS A 122 0.13 -2.49 -10.04
C LYS A 122 0.24 -3.90 -10.60
N GLY A 123 -0.68 -4.80 -10.25
CA GLY A 123 -0.62 -6.22 -10.63
C GLY A 123 0.12 -7.11 -9.65
N ASP A 124 0.33 -6.63 -8.42
CA ASP A 124 1.10 -7.36 -7.41
C ASP A 124 0.22 -8.41 -6.72
N ALA A 125 -0.03 -9.51 -7.42
CA ALA A 125 -0.92 -10.59 -6.97
C ALA A 125 -0.49 -11.18 -5.62
N VAL A 126 0.80 -11.16 -5.30
CA VAL A 126 1.32 -11.67 -4.02
C VAL A 126 0.92 -10.75 -2.87
N VAL A 127 1.08 -9.43 -3.03
CA VAL A 127 0.60 -8.45 -2.04
C VAL A 127 -0.92 -8.53 -1.88
N VAL A 128 -1.67 -8.62 -2.99
CA VAL A 128 -3.13 -8.72 -2.96
C VAL A 128 -3.57 -9.99 -2.21
N ALA A 129 -2.98 -11.15 -2.51
CA ALA A 129 -3.30 -12.41 -1.83
C ALA A 129 -2.98 -12.34 -0.33
N MET A 130 -1.84 -11.74 0.04
CA MET A 130 -1.48 -11.54 1.44
C MET A 130 -2.51 -10.66 2.16
N LEU A 131 -2.90 -9.53 1.56
CA LEU A 131 -3.87 -8.61 2.15
C LEU A 131 -5.27 -9.21 2.27
N LEU A 132 -5.68 -10.09 1.36
CA LEU A 132 -6.92 -10.85 1.52
C LEU A 132 -6.82 -11.86 2.66
N ALA A 133 -5.66 -12.49 2.84
CA ALA A 133 -5.44 -13.46 3.90
C ALA A 133 -5.42 -12.85 5.30
N THR A 134 -5.10 -11.55 5.45
CA THR A 134 -5.15 -10.87 6.76
C THR A 134 -6.57 -10.60 7.23
N GLY A 135 -7.58 -10.63 6.35
CA GLY A 135 -9.01 -10.53 6.70
C GLY A 135 -9.51 -9.16 7.18
N SER A 136 -8.62 -8.25 7.58
CA SER A 136 -8.97 -6.90 8.07
C SER A 136 -9.06 -5.84 6.97
N VAL A 137 -8.80 -6.21 5.72
CA VAL A 137 -8.70 -5.29 4.58
C VAL A 137 -10.06 -5.07 3.93
N GLU A 138 -10.45 -3.81 3.79
CA GLU A 138 -11.58 -3.38 2.99
C GLU A 138 -11.26 -3.56 1.50
N VAL A 139 -12.09 -4.35 0.82
CA VAL A 139 -11.82 -4.75 -0.57
C VAL A 139 -12.52 -3.88 -1.62
N ASN A 140 -13.52 -3.10 -1.22
CA ASN A 140 -14.28 -2.18 -2.09
C ASN A 140 -14.15 -0.67 -1.80
N PRO A 141 -13.10 -0.14 -1.11
CA PRO A 141 -12.99 1.30 -0.93
C PRO A 141 -12.79 1.98 -2.29
N ARG A 142 -13.43 3.13 -2.47
CA ARG A 142 -13.36 3.94 -3.68
C ARG A 142 -12.35 5.06 -3.47
N ASP A 143 -11.39 5.19 -4.38
CA ASP A 143 -10.43 6.28 -4.30
C ASP A 143 -11.10 7.65 -4.55
N ARG A 144 -10.50 8.73 -4.04
CA ARG A 144 -11.09 10.08 -4.14
C ARG A 144 -11.01 10.65 -5.55
N GLN A 145 -10.01 10.25 -6.33
CA GLN A 145 -9.70 10.90 -7.60
C GLN A 145 -10.64 10.46 -8.72
N PHE A 146 -10.92 9.16 -8.80
CA PHE A 146 -11.75 8.57 -9.84
C PHE A 146 -12.92 7.78 -9.28
N GLY A 147 -13.02 7.59 -7.97
CA GLY A 147 -14.08 6.75 -7.38
C GLY A 147 -13.94 5.29 -7.76
N ARG A 148 -12.73 4.77 -8.03
CA ARG A 148 -12.51 3.40 -8.48
C ARG A 148 -12.15 2.48 -7.32
N THR A 149 -12.61 1.23 -7.41
CA THR A 149 -12.22 0.14 -6.50
C THR A 149 -10.91 -0.52 -6.95
N ALA A 150 -10.35 -1.39 -6.11
CA ALA A 150 -9.18 -2.19 -6.43
C ALA A 150 -9.34 -2.99 -7.74
N LEU A 151 -10.51 -3.63 -7.92
CA LEU A 151 -10.79 -4.40 -9.13
C LEU A 151 -10.90 -3.50 -10.36
N ALA A 152 -11.53 -2.31 -10.26
CA ALA A 152 -11.60 -1.38 -11.38
C ALA A 152 -10.20 -0.92 -11.84
N TRP A 153 -9.27 -0.69 -10.91
CA TRP A 153 -7.87 -0.39 -11.24
C TRP A 153 -7.15 -1.59 -11.89
N ALA A 154 -7.33 -2.80 -11.35
CA ALA A 154 -6.75 -4.02 -11.92
C ALA A 154 -7.25 -4.27 -13.35
N SER A 155 -8.55 -4.11 -13.59
CA SER A 155 -9.15 -4.24 -14.91
C SER A 155 -8.66 -3.16 -15.88
N LEU A 156 -8.56 -1.89 -15.45
CA LEU A 156 -8.09 -0.79 -16.30
C LEU A 156 -6.64 -1.00 -16.78
N TYR A 157 -5.78 -1.55 -15.93
CA TYR A 157 -4.36 -1.77 -16.21
C TYR A 157 -4.02 -3.18 -16.71
N ARG A 158 -5.03 -3.99 -17.09
CA ARG A 158 -4.85 -5.35 -17.63
C ARG A 158 -4.09 -6.29 -16.68
N GLN A 159 -4.42 -6.26 -15.40
CA GLN A 159 -3.78 -7.11 -14.41
C GLN A 159 -4.38 -8.51 -14.40
N GLU A 160 -4.02 -9.31 -15.41
CA GLU A 160 -4.58 -10.64 -15.69
C GLU A 160 -4.37 -11.67 -14.57
N THR A 161 -3.42 -11.46 -13.67
CA THR A 161 -3.20 -12.31 -12.48
C THR A 161 -4.06 -11.90 -11.29
N VAL A 162 -4.32 -10.59 -11.14
CA VAL A 162 -5.08 -10.03 -10.01
C VAL A 162 -6.57 -10.11 -10.26
N VAL A 163 -7.03 -9.84 -11.49
CA VAL A 163 -8.46 -9.85 -11.84
C VAL A 163 -9.14 -11.19 -11.48
N PRO A 164 -8.62 -12.38 -11.88
CA PRO A 164 -9.23 -13.65 -11.50
C PRO A 164 -9.33 -13.83 -9.98
N LEU A 165 -8.27 -13.46 -9.26
CA LEU A 165 -8.21 -13.57 -7.80
C LEU A 165 -9.28 -12.70 -7.11
N LEU A 166 -9.46 -11.47 -7.58
CA LEU A 166 -10.48 -10.57 -7.07
C LEU A 166 -11.90 -11.02 -7.46
N VAL A 167 -12.12 -11.44 -8.71
CA VAL A 167 -13.44 -11.91 -9.19
C VAL A 167 -13.90 -13.16 -8.42
N GLY A 168 -12.96 -14.06 -8.09
CA GLY A 168 -13.23 -15.24 -7.24
C GLY A 168 -13.59 -14.90 -5.79
N THR A 169 -13.32 -13.67 -5.33
CA THR A 169 -13.63 -13.23 -3.97
C THR A 169 -15.08 -12.74 -3.89
N LYS A 170 -15.91 -13.41 -3.08
CA LYS A 170 -17.36 -13.11 -2.95
C LYS A 170 -17.69 -11.70 -2.45
N GLN A 171 -16.77 -11.09 -1.70
CA GLN A 171 -16.98 -9.78 -1.09
C GLN A 171 -16.72 -8.63 -2.08
N ILE A 172 -16.01 -8.88 -3.19
CA ILE A 172 -15.68 -7.84 -4.18
C ILE A 172 -16.93 -7.43 -4.96
N ASP A 173 -17.23 -6.13 -5.01
CA ASP A 173 -18.29 -5.60 -5.86
C ASP A 173 -17.81 -5.49 -7.31
N LEU A 174 -18.40 -6.32 -8.19
CA LEU A 174 -18.06 -6.35 -9.61
C LEU A 174 -18.80 -5.28 -10.43
N ASN A 175 -19.81 -4.62 -9.85
CA ASN A 175 -20.63 -3.62 -10.53
C ASN A 175 -20.39 -2.21 -10.00
N ALA A 176 -19.36 -2.05 -9.18
CA ALA A 176 -18.92 -0.75 -8.67
C ALA A 176 -18.69 0.22 -9.83
N ARG A 177 -19.26 1.40 -9.70
CA ARG A 177 -19.15 2.47 -10.69
C ARG A 177 -18.11 3.48 -10.26
N ASP A 178 -17.45 4.13 -11.22
CA ASP A 178 -16.50 5.21 -10.97
C ASP A 178 -17.21 6.59 -10.97
N CYS A 179 -16.47 7.70 -10.85
CA CYS A 179 -17.05 9.04 -10.81
C CYS A 179 -17.66 9.49 -12.16
N THR A 180 -17.39 8.74 -13.24
CA THR A 180 -17.98 8.92 -14.57
C THR A 180 -19.09 7.90 -14.85
N ASP A 181 -19.58 7.22 -13.81
CA ASP A 181 -20.61 6.17 -13.89
C ASP A 181 -20.18 4.93 -14.70
N ARG A 182 -18.87 4.74 -14.89
CA ARG A 182 -18.32 3.59 -15.61
C ARG A 182 -18.10 2.43 -14.67
N THR A 183 -18.53 1.24 -15.08
CA THR A 183 -18.18 -0.03 -14.42
C THR A 183 -16.81 -0.53 -14.85
N LEU A 184 -16.26 -1.52 -14.15
CA LEU A 184 -15.04 -2.21 -14.58
C LEU A 184 -15.12 -2.79 -16.01
N LEU A 185 -16.33 -3.15 -16.48
CA LEU A 185 -16.54 -3.71 -17.81
C LEU A 185 -16.40 -2.61 -18.87
N HIS A 186 -16.96 -1.41 -18.60
CA HIS A 186 -16.72 -0.22 -19.43
C HIS A 186 -15.21 0.09 -19.54
N LEU A 187 -14.50 0.07 -18.41
CA LEU A 187 -13.07 0.39 -18.37
C LEU A 187 -12.22 -0.64 -19.15
N ALA A 188 -12.49 -1.94 -18.97
CA ALA A 188 -11.79 -3.01 -19.67
C ALA A 188 -12.06 -2.99 -21.18
N ALA A 189 -13.33 -2.78 -21.58
CA ALA A 189 -13.73 -2.69 -22.98
C ALA A 189 -13.13 -1.45 -23.66
N TRP A 190 -13.17 -0.28 -23.02
CA TRP A 190 -12.57 0.96 -23.54
C TRP A 190 -11.07 0.83 -23.79
N LYS A 191 -10.37 0.05 -22.96
CA LYS A 191 -8.93 -0.23 -23.13
C LYS A 191 -8.62 -1.37 -24.09
N GLY A 192 -9.62 -2.14 -24.54
CA GLY A 192 -9.40 -3.29 -25.42
C GLY A 192 -8.84 -4.53 -24.70
N HIS A 193 -9.05 -4.66 -23.38
CA HIS A 193 -8.51 -5.78 -22.60
C HIS A 193 -9.41 -7.01 -22.72
N ALA A 194 -9.40 -7.65 -23.90
CA ALA A 194 -10.28 -8.76 -24.26
C ALA A 194 -10.29 -9.91 -23.23
N ALA A 195 -9.10 -10.37 -22.78
CA ALA A 195 -9.00 -11.44 -21.80
C ALA A 195 -9.66 -11.10 -20.44
N VAL A 196 -9.57 -9.83 -20.01
CA VAL A 196 -10.23 -9.36 -18.79
C VAL A 196 -11.74 -9.32 -19.01
N VAL A 197 -12.21 -8.84 -20.16
CA VAL A 197 -13.64 -8.82 -20.52
C VAL A 197 -14.20 -10.25 -20.54
N GLU A 198 -13.54 -11.18 -21.21
CA GLU A 198 -13.95 -12.59 -21.27
C GLU A 198 -14.10 -13.20 -19.88
N LEU A 199 -13.11 -13.00 -19.00
CA LEU A 199 -13.17 -13.48 -17.62
C LEU A 199 -14.35 -12.88 -16.86
N LEU A 200 -14.59 -11.58 -17.00
CA LEU A 200 -15.69 -10.90 -16.32
C LEU A 200 -17.05 -11.41 -16.81
N LEU A 201 -17.21 -11.66 -18.11
CA LEU A 201 -18.43 -12.21 -18.70
C LEU A 201 -18.74 -13.65 -18.24
N GLN A 202 -17.73 -14.42 -17.83
CA GLN A 202 -17.93 -15.74 -17.23
C GLN A 202 -18.51 -15.67 -15.80
N SER A 203 -18.42 -14.51 -15.14
CA SER A 203 -18.96 -14.32 -13.79
C SER A 203 -20.42 -13.89 -13.84
N SER A 204 -21.32 -14.70 -13.26
CA SER A 204 -22.75 -14.39 -13.15
C SER A 204 -23.08 -13.19 -12.27
N ARG A 205 -22.09 -12.66 -11.55
CA ARG A 205 -22.23 -11.50 -10.64
C ARG A 205 -22.03 -10.16 -11.36
N VAL A 206 -21.57 -10.17 -12.62
CA VAL A 206 -21.32 -8.98 -13.42
C VAL A 206 -22.58 -8.61 -14.21
N ASP A 207 -22.96 -7.34 -14.14
CA ASP A 207 -23.88 -6.75 -15.11
C ASP A 207 -23.16 -6.60 -16.45
N VAL A 208 -23.66 -7.31 -17.47
CA VAL A 208 -23.07 -7.39 -18.81
C VAL A 208 -23.59 -6.31 -19.77
N GLN A 209 -24.64 -5.59 -19.41
CA GLN A 209 -25.18 -4.47 -20.19
C GLN A 209 -25.31 -3.19 -19.35
N PRO A 210 -24.26 -2.78 -18.62
CA PRO A 210 -24.32 -1.56 -17.86
C PRO A 210 -24.36 -0.39 -18.85
N LYS A 211 -25.26 0.56 -18.62
CA LYS A 211 -25.29 1.84 -19.34
C LYS A 211 -24.62 2.89 -18.46
N ASP A 212 -23.69 3.65 -19.01
CA ASP A 212 -23.21 4.85 -18.36
C ASP A 212 -24.25 5.98 -18.52
N SER A 213 -24.38 6.82 -17.50
CA SER A 213 -25.34 7.93 -17.48
C SER A 213 -24.80 9.25 -18.04
N LYS A 214 -23.58 9.24 -18.61
CA LYS A 214 -22.95 10.44 -19.17
C LYS A 214 -22.33 10.15 -20.55
N ALA A 215 -23.07 10.53 -21.58
CA ALA A 215 -22.53 10.85 -22.90
C ALA A 215 -21.62 12.09 -22.83
#